data_AF-A0A6L3X567-F1
#
_entry.id   AF-A0A6L3X567-F1
#
_cell.length_a   1.000
_cell.length_b   1.000
_cell.length_c   1.000
_cell.angle_alpha   90.00
_cell.angle_beta   90.00
_cell.angle_gamma   90.00
#
_symmetry.space_group_name_H-M   'P 1'
#
loop_
_entity.id
_entity.type
_entity.pdbx_description
1 polymer ?
#
loop_
_entity_poly.entity_id
_entity_poly.type
_entity_poly.pdbx_seq_one_letter_code
_entity_poly.pdbx_strand_id
1 'polypeptide(L)'
;EMGIRPREEIVEPKIQNPQPEEKPLGETLKDLFSKPVLPEMTDVHLPLNLNIEEFKGEQLRLTGDTDLTVFNMLLKVSSIDGNMKLDALDIDTNQGSVNASGNALLRDNWPVDITLNSALNIDPLKGEKVKVKVGGALREKLEFGVNLSGPVDMVLRGQTQLAEAGLPLNLEVVSKQLYWPFTGEKQFQADDLKLKLSGKMTDYTLSFRTAVKGQGVPPADITLDAKGNELQVNLDKLTVAALEGKTELTALLDWQQAISWRGELKLTGINT
;
A
#
# COMPACT_ATOMS: atom_id res chain seq x y z
N GLU A 1 16.95 24.28 -37.58
CA GLU A 1 16.55 24.69 -36.22
C GLU A 1 17.02 23.65 -35.21
N MET A 2 17.47 24.12 -34.05
CA MET A 2 18.10 23.32 -33.00
C MET A 2 17.09 22.36 -32.36
N GLY A 3 17.48 21.08 -32.26
CA GLY A 3 16.74 20.07 -31.52
C GLY A 3 16.95 20.22 -30.01
N ILE A 4 15.89 19.99 -29.25
CA ILE A 4 15.95 19.79 -27.81
C ILE A 4 15.41 18.38 -27.56
N ARG A 5 16.29 17.46 -27.21
CA ARG A 5 15.89 16.16 -26.64
C ARG A 5 15.63 16.38 -25.14
N PRO A 6 14.60 15.74 -24.55
CA PRO A 6 14.47 15.69 -23.11
C PRO A 6 15.72 15.03 -22.52
N ARG A 7 16.32 15.66 -21.52
CA ARG A 7 17.40 15.08 -20.74
C ARG A 7 16.74 14.04 -19.84
N GLU A 8 16.92 12.76 -20.13
CA GLU A 8 16.61 11.69 -19.18
C GLU A 8 17.49 11.94 -17.95
N GLU A 9 16.87 12.39 -16.87
CA GLU A 9 17.51 12.49 -15.57
C GLU A 9 17.63 11.05 -15.06
N ILE A 10 18.79 10.44 -15.32
CA ILE A 10 19.14 9.14 -14.77
C ILE A 10 19.26 9.36 -13.26
N VAL A 11 18.20 9.03 -12.51
CA VAL A 11 18.28 8.97 -11.05
C VAL A 11 19.21 7.81 -10.72
N GLU A 12 20.48 8.11 -10.52
CA GLU A 12 21.44 7.13 -10.04
C GLU A 12 20.92 6.55 -8.71
N PRO A 13 20.97 5.23 -8.52
CA PRO A 13 20.54 4.63 -7.26
C PRO A 13 21.36 5.25 -6.13
N LYS A 14 20.69 5.99 -5.24
CA LYS A 14 21.25 6.71 -4.08
C LYS A 14 22.13 5.84 -3.15
N ILE A 15 22.11 4.53 -3.34
CA ILE A 15 22.96 3.53 -2.67
C ILE A 15 24.45 3.79 -2.94
N GLN A 16 24.81 4.33 -4.11
CA GLN A 16 26.22 4.50 -4.49
C GLN A 16 26.85 5.82 -4.04
N ASN A 17 26.05 6.83 -3.68
CA ASN A 17 26.56 8.13 -3.27
C ASN A 17 25.58 8.82 -2.28
N PRO A 18 25.53 8.39 -1.01
CA PRO A 18 24.68 9.04 -0.01
C PRO A 18 25.15 10.50 0.16
N GLN A 19 24.22 11.46 0.02
CA GLN A 19 24.53 12.85 0.33
C GLN A 19 24.80 12.98 1.84
N PRO A 20 25.88 13.67 2.25
CA PRO A 20 26.34 13.70 3.65
C PRO A 20 25.37 14.34 4.66
N GLU A 21 24.21 14.83 4.23
CA GLU A 21 23.20 15.51 5.06
C GLU A 21 21.88 14.73 5.21
N GLU A 22 21.68 13.61 4.50
CA GLU A 22 20.45 12.82 4.65
C GLU A 22 20.51 11.94 5.92
N LYS A 23 19.49 12.07 6.79
CA LYS A 23 19.36 11.22 7.99
C LYS A 23 19.32 9.73 7.58
N PRO A 24 20.00 8.83 8.32
CA PRO A 24 19.88 7.39 8.10
C PRO A 24 18.42 6.91 8.09
N LEU A 25 18.15 5.84 7.33
CA LEU A 25 16.81 5.25 7.25
C LEU A 25 16.29 4.84 8.64
N GLY A 26 17.12 4.16 9.43
CA GLY A 26 16.75 3.74 10.78
C GLY A 26 16.40 4.91 11.69
N GLU A 27 17.13 6.02 11.62
CA GLU A 27 16.80 7.24 12.37
C GLU A 27 15.49 7.86 11.89
N THR A 28 15.26 7.90 10.59
CA THR A 28 14.03 8.42 9.99
C THR A 28 12.80 7.62 10.41
N LEU A 29 12.88 6.29 10.38
CA LEU A 29 11.80 5.40 10.79
C LEU A 29 11.57 5.45 12.30
N LYS A 30 12.65 5.55 13.09
CA LYS A 30 12.56 5.73 14.54
C LYS A 30 11.88 7.04 14.91
N ASP A 31 12.26 8.14 14.27
CA ASP A 31 11.59 9.43 14.47
C ASP A 31 10.10 9.33 14.11
N LEU A 32 9.79 8.72 12.96
CA LEU A 32 8.41 8.55 12.48
C LEU A 32 7.53 7.77 13.45
N PHE A 33 8.03 6.65 13.99
CA PHE A 33 7.24 5.75 14.84
C PHE A 33 7.39 6.02 16.34
N SER A 34 8.27 6.94 16.75
CA SER A 34 8.40 7.39 18.15
C SER A 34 7.16 8.13 18.66
N LYS A 35 6.33 8.65 17.75
CA LYS A 35 5.10 9.39 18.05
C LYS A 35 3.94 8.79 17.26
N PRO A 36 2.69 9.08 17.67
CA PRO A 36 1.51 8.77 16.86
C PRO A 36 1.63 9.34 15.44
N VAL A 37 1.23 8.55 14.45
CA VAL A 37 1.15 8.99 13.04
C VAL A 37 0.01 10.00 12.88
N LEU A 38 -1.08 9.80 13.63
CA LEU A 38 -2.13 10.78 13.79
C LEU A 38 -1.79 11.65 15.01
N PRO A 39 -1.36 12.91 14.82
CA PRO A 39 -1.15 13.81 15.94
C PRO A 39 -2.47 14.08 16.67
N GLU A 40 -2.38 14.55 17.92
CA GLU A 40 -3.56 15.06 18.62
C GLU A 40 -4.21 16.17 17.79
N MET A 41 -5.50 16.02 17.53
CA MET A 41 -6.31 17.01 16.83
C MET A 41 -7.39 17.50 17.77
N THR A 42 -7.70 18.79 17.71
CA THR A 42 -8.91 19.33 18.34
C THR A 42 -10.13 18.93 17.53
N ASP A 43 -11.30 18.92 18.16
CA ASP A 43 -12.56 18.74 17.43
C ASP A 43 -12.76 19.85 16.40
N VAL A 44 -13.29 19.48 15.23
CA VAL A 44 -13.54 20.42 14.15
C VAL A 44 -14.94 20.96 14.30
N HIS A 45 -15.04 22.20 14.75
CA HIS A 45 -16.29 22.95 14.78
C HIS A 45 -16.36 23.82 13.52
N LEU A 46 -17.16 23.39 12.54
CA LEU A 46 -17.43 24.23 11.39
C LEU A 46 -18.32 25.40 11.83
N PRO A 47 -17.97 26.65 11.51
CA PRO A 47 -18.72 27.83 11.96
C PRO A 47 -20.07 27.98 11.26
N LEU A 48 -20.30 27.23 10.18
CA LEU A 48 -21.52 27.22 9.40
C LEU A 48 -21.80 25.81 8.87
N ASN A 49 -23.09 25.47 8.79
CA ASN A 49 -23.54 24.26 8.12
C ASN A 49 -23.30 24.39 6.61
N LEU A 50 -22.77 23.33 6.00
CA LEU A 50 -22.53 23.25 4.57
C LEU A 50 -23.54 22.29 3.94
N ASN A 51 -24.18 22.70 2.86
CA ASN A 51 -24.96 21.79 2.03
C ASN A 51 -24.68 22.09 0.55
N ILE A 52 -23.90 21.21 -0.07
CA ILE A 52 -23.64 21.22 -1.51
C ILE A 52 -24.53 20.15 -2.11
N GLU A 53 -25.70 20.56 -2.60
CA GLU A 53 -26.65 19.66 -3.28
C GLU A 53 -26.08 19.13 -4.59
N GLU A 54 -25.33 19.98 -5.29
CA GLU A 54 -24.66 19.64 -6.54
C GLU A 54 -23.54 20.65 -6.83
N PHE A 55 -22.30 20.17 -6.91
CA PHE A 55 -21.18 20.90 -7.49
C PHE A 55 -20.65 20.09 -8.68
N LYS A 56 -20.62 20.72 -9.85
CA LYS A 56 -20.22 20.09 -11.11
C LYS A 56 -18.99 20.75 -11.70
N GLY A 57 -18.09 19.94 -12.22
CA GLY A 57 -16.95 20.37 -13.03
C GLY A 57 -16.90 19.55 -14.32
N GLU A 58 -16.62 20.20 -15.44
CA GLU A 58 -16.55 19.54 -16.74
C GLU A 58 -15.28 19.99 -17.47
N GLN A 59 -14.65 19.07 -18.19
CA GLN A 59 -13.46 19.33 -19.01
C GLN A 59 -12.32 20.02 -18.24
N LEU A 60 -12.11 19.66 -16.98
CA LEU A 60 -11.02 20.22 -16.17
C LEU A 60 -9.71 19.56 -16.59
N ARG A 61 -8.68 20.37 -16.89
CA ARG A 61 -7.36 19.88 -17.25
C ARG A 61 -6.37 20.16 -16.12
N LEU A 62 -5.79 19.10 -15.57
CA LEU A 62 -4.70 19.17 -14.61
C LEU A 62 -3.41 18.87 -15.36
N THR A 63 -2.49 19.84 -15.36
CA THR A 63 -1.18 19.74 -16.01
C THR A 63 -0.10 19.56 -14.95
N GLY A 64 0.75 18.56 -15.12
CA GLY A 64 1.88 18.24 -14.24
C GLY A 64 2.76 17.19 -14.91
N ASP A 65 3.35 16.28 -14.13
CA ASP A 65 4.14 15.16 -14.69
C ASP A 65 3.28 14.20 -15.52
N THR A 66 1.98 14.19 -15.28
CA THR A 66 1.01 13.45 -16.09
C THR A 66 -0.20 14.33 -16.35
N ASP A 67 -0.54 14.50 -17.62
CA ASP A 67 -1.75 15.23 -18.04
C ASP A 67 -3.00 14.40 -17.69
N LEU A 68 -3.86 14.98 -16.86
CA LEU A 68 -5.14 14.40 -16.47
C LEU A 68 -6.28 15.31 -16.96
N THR A 69 -7.17 14.73 -17.74
CA THR A 69 -8.41 15.39 -18.16
C THR A 69 -9.56 14.77 -17.39
N VAL A 70 -10.23 15.59 -16.58
CA VAL A 70 -11.50 15.25 -15.92
C VAL A 70 -12.61 15.61 -16.88
N PHE A 71 -13.29 14.62 -17.42
CA PHE A 71 -14.41 14.84 -18.33
C PHE A 71 -15.61 15.39 -17.55
N ASN A 72 -15.94 14.74 -16.44
CA ASN A 72 -17.05 15.10 -15.55
C ASN A 72 -16.63 14.90 -14.10
N MET A 73 -17.08 15.80 -13.23
CA MET A 73 -16.99 15.70 -11.78
C MET A 73 -18.35 16.08 -11.19
N LEU A 74 -18.83 15.28 -10.25
CA LEU A 74 -19.97 15.59 -9.39
C LEU A 74 -19.54 15.47 -7.93
N LEU A 75 -19.85 16.49 -7.13
CA LEU A 75 -19.72 16.46 -5.67
C LEU A 75 -21.06 16.82 -5.03
N LYS A 76 -21.50 15.97 -4.10
CA LYS A 76 -22.64 16.17 -3.22
C LYS A 76 -22.21 15.89 -1.79
N VAL A 77 -22.19 16.92 -0.97
CA VAL A 77 -21.68 16.82 0.40
C VAL A 77 -22.46 17.74 1.32
N SER A 78 -22.75 17.26 2.52
CA SER A 78 -23.32 18.07 3.58
C SER A 78 -22.49 17.94 4.86
N SER A 79 -22.53 18.99 5.67
CA SER A 79 -21.95 19.02 7.00
C SER A 79 -22.83 19.81 7.95
N ILE A 80 -23.31 19.12 8.99
CA ILE A 80 -24.19 19.71 10.00
C ILE A 80 -23.71 19.26 11.38
N ASP A 81 -23.36 20.21 12.24
CA ASP A 81 -22.88 19.96 13.61
C ASP A 81 -21.74 18.92 13.68
N GLY A 82 -20.79 19.01 12.75
CA GLY A 82 -19.65 18.09 12.64
C GLY A 82 -19.97 16.72 12.02
N ASN A 83 -21.23 16.43 11.68
CA ASN A 83 -21.60 15.27 10.87
C ASN A 83 -21.42 15.59 9.39
N MET A 84 -20.35 15.09 8.80
CA MET A 84 -20.09 15.14 7.37
C MET A 84 -20.75 13.95 6.69
N LYS A 85 -21.47 14.19 5.60
CA LYS A 85 -22.00 13.17 4.71
C LYS A 85 -21.55 13.46 3.28
N LEU A 86 -20.79 12.53 2.71
CA LEU A 86 -20.48 12.50 1.30
C LEU A 86 -21.52 11.63 0.61
N ASP A 87 -22.54 12.27 0.02
CA ASP A 87 -23.58 11.58 -0.73
C ASP A 87 -23.01 11.01 -2.04
N ALA A 88 -22.18 11.79 -2.73
CA ALA A 88 -21.49 11.36 -3.94
C ALA A 88 -20.24 12.22 -4.20
N LEU A 89 -19.14 11.56 -4.56
CA LEU A 89 -18.05 12.14 -5.32
C LEU A 89 -17.83 11.24 -6.53
N ASP A 90 -18.25 11.68 -7.71
CA ASP A 90 -18.06 10.94 -8.97
C ASP A 90 -17.12 11.73 -9.86
N ILE A 91 -16.05 11.09 -10.35
CA ILE A 91 -15.04 11.70 -11.21
C ILE A 91 -14.75 10.74 -12.36
N ASP A 92 -14.97 11.20 -13.59
CA ASP A 92 -14.60 10.50 -14.81
C ASP A 92 -13.42 11.20 -15.47
N THR A 93 -12.38 10.44 -15.80
CA THR A 93 -11.13 10.96 -16.36
C THR A 93 -10.68 10.14 -17.57
N ASN A 94 -9.70 10.66 -18.32
CA ASN A 94 -9.01 9.91 -19.36
C ASN A 94 -8.27 8.65 -18.84
N GLN A 95 -7.94 8.62 -17.54
CA GLN A 95 -7.17 7.56 -16.89
C GLN A 95 -8.02 6.59 -16.05
N GLY A 96 -9.34 6.79 -16.00
CA GLY A 96 -10.25 5.94 -15.24
C GLY A 96 -11.37 6.73 -14.59
N SER A 97 -12.08 6.08 -13.68
CA SER A 97 -13.16 6.69 -12.90
C SER A 97 -12.95 6.46 -11.41
N VAL A 98 -13.53 7.35 -10.60
CA VAL A 98 -13.60 7.24 -9.15
C VAL A 98 -15.02 7.59 -8.73
N ASN A 99 -15.61 6.77 -7.86
CA ASN A 99 -16.81 7.12 -7.11
C ASN A 99 -16.54 6.94 -5.62
N ALA A 100 -17.00 7.86 -4.78
CA ALA A 100 -16.88 7.75 -3.35
C ALA A 100 -18.14 8.24 -2.64
N SER A 101 -18.44 7.61 -1.50
CA SER A 101 -19.53 7.99 -0.61
C SER A 101 -19.17 7.59 0.81
N GLY A 102 -19.80 8.23 1.80
CA GLY A 102 -19.55 7.89 3.18
C GLY A 102 -19.98 8.95 4.17
N ASN A 103 -19.65 8.71 5.43
CA ASN A 103 -19.93 9.61 6.52
C ASN A 103 -18.68 9.74 7.38
N ALA A 104 -18.52 10.91 8.01
CA ALA A 104 -17.52 11.15 9.02
C ALA A 104 -18.11 12.06 10.09
N LEU A 105 -17.83 11.77 11.35
CA LEU A 105 -18.10 12.70 12.45
C LEU A 105 -16.77 13.35 12.83
N LEU A 106 -16.67 14.67 12.77
CA LEU A 106 -15.40 15.39 13.03
C LEU A 106 -15.26 15.85 14.50
N ARG A 107 -15.82 15.06 15.42
CA ARG A 107 -15.75 15.24 16.88
C ARG A 107 -15.56 13.88 17.56
N ASP A 108 -15.30 13.89 18.86
CA ASP A 108 -15.06 12.68 19.64
C ASP A 108 -13.90 11.87 19.06
N ASN A 109 -14.06 10.56 18.82
CA ASN A 109 -13.01 9.70 18.26
C ASN A 109 -12.93 9.71 16.72
N TRP A 110 -13.68 10.60 16.08
CA TRP A 110 -13.78 10.75 14.63
C TRP A 110 -14.20 9.46 13.91
N PRO A 111 -15.42 8.94 14.17
CA PRO A 111 -15.91 7.79 13.44
C PRO A 111 -16.10 8.11 11.95
N VAL A 112 -15.64 7.19 11.11
CA VAL A 112 -15.71 7.25 9.65
C VAL A 112 -16.29 5.95 9.09
N ASP A 113 -17.05 6.06 8.00
CA ASP A 113 -17.39 4.93 7.12
C ASP A 113 -17.39 5.46 5.69
N ILE A 114 -16.33 5.17 4.95
CA ILE A 114 -16.07 5.69 3.61
C ILE A 114 -15.86 4.51 2.68
N THR A 115 -16.56 4.53 1.56
CA THR A 115 -16.36 3.60 0.45
C THR A 115 -15.93 4.38 -0.78
N LEU A 116 -14.84 3.95 -1.40
CA LEU A 116 -14.34 4.44 -2.68
C LEU A 116 -14.29 3.25 -3.64
N ASN A 117 -14.84 3.41 -4.84
CA ASN A 117 -14.61 2.49 -5.94
C ASN A 117 -13.94 3.24 -7.09
N SER A 118 -13.04 2.57 -7.79
CA SER A 118 -12.36 3.10 -8.96
C SER A 118 -12.24 2.03 -10.03
N ALA A 119 -12.28 2.45 -11.30
CA ALA A 119 -11.94 1.61 -12.43
C ALA A 119 -10.82 2.29 -13.21
N LEU A 120 -9.69 1.61 -13.37
CA LEU A 120 -8.50 2.14 -14.00
C LEU A 120 -8.58 1.98 -15.53
N ASN A 121 -8.16 3.01 -16.25
CA ASN A 121 -8.01 3.03 -17.70
C ASN A 121 -6.57 3.39 -18.09
N ILE A 122 -5.60 2.82 -17.39
CA ILE A 122 -4.17 3.06 -17.59
C ILE A 122 -3.44 1.73 -17.70
N ASP A 123 -2.60 1.58 -18.72
CA ASP A 123 -1.75 0.39 -18.84
C ASP A 123 -0.65 0.39 -17.76
N PRO A 124 -0.25 -0.77 -17.24
CA PRO A 124 -0.72 -2.14 -17.55
C PRO A 124 -1.92 -2.58 -16.70
N LEU A 125 -2.61 -1.69 -16.00
CA LEU A 125 -3.73 -2.03 -15.11
C LEU A 125 -5.09 -1.65 -15.72
N LYS A 126 -5.15 -1.53 -17.04
CA LYS A 126 -6.38 -1.14 -17.73
C LYS A 126 -7.47 -2.17 -17.48
N GLY A 127 -8.63 -1.70 -16.99
CA GLY A 127 -9.76 -2.54 -16.60
C GLY A 127 -9.71 -3.02 -15.14
N GLU A 128 -8.66 -2.71 -14.38
CA GLU A 128 -8.56 -3.00 -12.96
C GLU A 128 -9.63 -2.23 -12.18
N LYS A 129 -10.31 -2.92 -11.26
CA LYS A 129 -11.33 -2.33 -10.39
C LYS A 129 -10.86 -2.37 -8.96
N VAL A 130 -10.77 -1.20 -8.34
CA VAL A 130 -10.36 -1.01 -6.96
C VAL A 130 -11.59 -0.68 -6.13
N LYS A 131 -11.80 -1.40 -5.02
CA LYS A 131 -12.77 -1.04 -3.99
C LYS A 131 -12.07 -0.88 -2.67
N VAL A 132 -12.07 0.32 -2.13
CA VAL A 132 -11.56 0.66 -0.80
C VAL A 132 -12.74 0.90 0.14
N LYS A 133 -12.69 0.30 1.32
CA LYS A 133 -13.56 0.65 2.44
C LYS A 133 -12.71 1.02 3.64
N VAL A 134 -13.02 2.13 4.28
CA VAL A 134 -12.40 2.57 5.54
C VAL A 134 -13.51 2.77 6.56
N GLY A 135 -13.36 2.19 7.74
CA GLY A 135 -14.35 2.25 8.81
C GLY A 135 -13.70 2.36 10.18
N GLY A 136 -14.52 2.60 11.20
CA GLY A 136 -14.06 2.69 12.59
C GLY A 136 -13.85 4.13 13.02
N ALA A 137 -12.98 4.35 14.00
CA ALA A 137 -12.74 5.66 14.59
C ALA A 137 -11.29 6.08 14.39
N LEU A 138 -11.07 7.21 13.72
CA LEU A 138 -9.75 7.67 13.29
C LEU A 138 -8.77 7.81 14.47
N ARG A 139 -9.26 8.32 15.61
CA ARG A 139 -8.46 8.55 16.83
C ARG A 139 -8.32 7.32 17.73
N GLU A 140 -8.98 6.21 17.41
CA GLU A 140 -8.95 4.99 18.22
C GLU A 140 -8.49 3.81 17.36
N LYS A 141 -9.41 3.18 16.64
CA LYS A 141 -9.13 2.04 15.78
C LYS A 141 -9.82 2.21 14.43
N LEU A 142 -9.00 2.20 13.39
CA LEU A 142 -9.45 2.12 12.01
C LEU A 142 -9.41 0.69 11.51
N GLU A 143 -10.36 0.37 10.64
CA GLU A 143 -10.37 -0.81 9.80
C GLU A 143 -10.37 -0.36 8.34
N PHE A 144 -9.61 -1.03 7.50
CA PHE A 144 -9.58 -0.75 6.08
C PHE A 144 -9.52 -2.04 5.27
N GLY A 145 -10.15 -2.03 4.11
CA GLY A 145 -10.14 -3.13 3.18
C GLY A 145 -10.00 -2.63 1.75
N VAL A 146 -9.15 -3.30 0.98
CA VAL A 146 -8.99 -3.05 -0.47
C VAL A 146 -9.29 -4.35 -1.20
N ASN A 147 -10.20 -4.31 -2.16
CA ASN A 147 -10.41 -5.40 -3.10
C ASN A 147 -10.01 -4.92 -4.48
N LEU A 148 -9.09 -5.67 -5.11
CA LEU A 148 -8.68 -5.51 -6.49
C LEU A 148 -9.33 -6.63 -7.30
N SER A 149 -9.80 -6.31 -8.50
CA SER A 149 -10.41 -7.25 -9.43
C SER A 149 -10.19 -6.81 -10.87
N GLY A 150 -9.51 -7.65 -11.64
CA GLY A 150 -9.08 -7.33 -13.00
C GLY A 150 -7.76 -8.03 -13.32
N PRO A 151 -6.79 -7.34 -13.96
CA PRO A 151 -5.41 -7.82 -14.11
C PRO A 151 -4.75 -8.28 -12.78
N VAL A 152 -5.14 -7.67 -11.66
CA VAL A 152 -4.68 -8.01 -10.31
C VAL A 152 -5.88 -8.38 -9.45
N ASP A 153 -6.00 -9.65 -9.08
CA ASP A 153 -7.01 -10.11 -8.11
C ASP A 153 -6.35 -10.26 -6.74
N MET A 154 -6.72 -9.39 -5.79
CA MET A 154 -6.12 -9.37 -4.46
C MET A 154 -7.05 -8.71 -3.46
N VAL A 155 -7.07 -9.26 -2.24
CA VAL A 155 -7.81 -8.70 -1.13
C VAL A 155 -6.84 -8.35 -0.02
N LEU A 156 -6.86 -7.08 0.40
CA LEU A 156 -6.14 -6.57 1.54
C LEU A 156 -7.16 -6.22 2.64
N ARG A 157 -6.86 -6.60 3.87
CA ARG A 157 -7.62 -6.19 5.06
C ARG A 157 -6.65 -5.74 6.13
N GLY A 158 -6.96 -4.64 6.81
CA GLY A 158 -6.11 -4.12 7.85
C GLY A 158 -6.89 -3.47 8.99
N GLN A 159 -6.25 -3.43 10.14
CA GLN A 159 -6.69 -2.70 11.32
C GLN A 159 -5.50 -1.93 11.87
N THR A 160 -5.69 -0.67 12.25
CA THR A 160 -4.61 0.16 12.77
C THR A 160 -5.10 1.18 13.79
N GLN A 161 -4.20 1.64 14.65
CA GLN A 161 -4.47 2.67 15.65
C GLN A 161 -3.50 3.83 15.39
N LEU A 162 -3.92 4.78 14.57
CA LEU A 162 -3.03 5.85 14.10
C LEU A 162 -2.59 6.81 15.22
N ALA A 163 -3.42 6.96 16.25
CA ALA A 163 -3.15 7.79 17.42
C ALA A 163 -2.21 7.12 18.46
N GLU A 164 -1.76 5.89 18.20
CA GLU A 164 -0.78 5.22 19.05
C GLU A 164 0.63 5.29 18.47
N ALA A 165 1.62 5.59 19.33
CA ALA A 165 3.02 5.45 18.98
C ALA A 165 3.37 4.01 18.59
N GLY A 166 4.32 3.89 17.66
CA GLY A 166 4.70 2.63 17.05
C GLY A 166 3.73 2.14 15.96
N LEU A 167 2.60 2.81 15.69
CA LEU A 167 1.59 2.42 14.69
C LEU A 167 1.21 0.93 14.80
N PRO A 168 0.39 0.54 15.79
CA PRO A 168 -0.21 -0.79 15.83
C PRO A 168 -0.91 -1.09 14.50
N LEU A 169 -0.54 -2.20 13.87
CA LEU A 169 -1.02 -2.61 12.56
C LEU A 169 -1.19 -4.13 12.51
N ASN A 170 -2.39 -4.55 12.16
CA ASN A 170 -2.65 -5.90 11.68
C ASN A 170 -3.03 -5.78 10.21
N LEU A 171 -2.31 -6.47 9.32
CA LEU A 171 -2.53 -6.45 7.89
C LEU A 171 -2.55 -7.89 7.39
N GLU A 172 -3.53 -8.21 6.55
CA GLU A 172 -3.63 -9.46 5.82
C GLU A 172 -3.80 -9.13 4.34
N VAL A 173 -2.97 -9.76 3.50
CA VAL A 173 -3.08 -9.69 2.05
C VAL A 173 -3.21 -11.10 1.52
N VAL A 174 -4.25 -11.34 0.73
CA VAL A 174 -4.50 -12.63 0.11
C VAL A 174 -4.75 -12.47 -1.38
N SER A 175 -4.22 -13.41 -2.16
CA SER A 175 -4.64 -13.62 -3.53
C SER A 175 -4.70 -15.11 -3.80
N LYS A 176 -5.76 -15.55 -4.49
CA LYS A 176 -5.83 -16.94 -4.96
C LYS A 176 -4.78 -17.19 -6.03
N GLN A 177 -4.55 -16.20 -6.89
CA GLN A 177 -3.71 -16.34 -8.06
C GLN A 177 -3.33 -14.98 -8.61
N LEU A 178 -2.02 -14.73 -8.72
CA LEU A 178 -1.44 -13.56 -9.37
C LEU A 178 -0.58 -14.01 -10.54
N TYR A 179 -0.54 -13.19 -11.58
CA TYR A 179 0.30 -13.40 -12.74
C TYR A 179 1.23 -12.23 -12.94
N TRP A 180 2.41 -12.49 -13.45
CA TRP A 180 3.31 -11.47 -13.94
C TRP A 180 3.85 -11.85 -15.32
N PRO A 181 3.92 -10.93 -16.29
CA PRO A 181 3.31 -9.58 -16.29
C PRO A 181 1.78 -9.58 -16.09
N PHE A 182 1.23 -8.48 -15.58
CA PHE A 182 -0.23 -8.34 -15.35
C PHE A 182 -1.04 -8.26 -16.65
N THR A 183 -0.39 -7.88 -17.75
CA THR A 183 -0.98 -7.82 -19.10
C THR A 183 -0.12 -8.55 -20.11
N GLY A 184 -0.75 -9.14 -21.12
CA GLY A 184 -0.05 -9.87 -22.17
C GLY A 184 0.19 -11.33 -21.79
N GLU A 185 1.32 -11.88 -22.25
CA GLU A 185 1.68 -13.27 -22.00
C GLU A 185 2.14 -13.47 -20.55
N LYS A 186 1.47 -14.38 -19.84
CA LYS A 186 1.77 -14.71 -18.44
C LYS A 186 3.05 -15.53 -18.36
N GLN A 187 4.06 -15.03 -17.65
CA GLN A 187 5.36 -15.71 -17.54
C GLN A 187 5.57 -16.33 -16.17
N PHE A 188 5.04 -15.70 -15.13
CA PHE A 188 5.14 -16.13 -13.75
C PHE A 188 3.77 -16.13 -13.11
N GLN A 189 3.61 -17.02 -12.14
CA GLN A 189 2.37 -17.19 -11.40
C GLN A 189 2.70 -17.44 -9.94
N ALA A 190 1.94 -16.77 -9.08
CA ALA A 190 1.90 -17.01 -7.64
C ALA A 190 0.50 -17.46 -7.26
N ASP A 191 0.38 -18.67 -6.74
CA ASP A 191 -0.85 -19.28 -6.26
C ASP A 191 -0.91 -19.19 -4.73
N ASP A 192 -2.11 -19.04 -4.19
CA ASP A 192 -2.42 -19.03 -2.76
C ASP A 192 -1.51 -18.10 -1.93
N LEU A 193 -1.26 -16.90 -2.47
CA LEU A 193 -0.50 -15.86 -1.79
C LEU A 193 -1.23 -15.46 -0.51
N LYS A 194 -0.52 -15.54 0.61
CA LYS A 194 -0.97 -15.01 1.91
C LYS A 194 0.19 -14.31 2.58
N LEU A 195 -0.04 -13.06 2.96
CA LEU A 195 0.86 -12.25 3.76
C LEU A 195 0.10 -11.79 5.00
N LYS A 196 0.74 -11.86 6.16
CA LYS A 196 0.23 -11.30 7.40
C LYS A 196 1.34 -10.52 8.09
N LEU A 197 1.05 -9.28 8.45
CA LEU A 197 1.88 -8.43 9.31
C LEU A 197 1.07 -8.12 10.57
N SER A 198 1.67 -8.25 11.75
CA SER A 198 0.97 -8.01 13.02
C SER A 198 1.92 -7.51 14.10
N GLY A 199 1.55 -6.41 14.76
CA GLY A 199 2.30 -5.82 15.86
C GLY A 199 2.37 -4.30 15.75
N LYS A 200 3.41 -3.71 16.34
CA LYS A 200 3.78 -2.30 16.15
C LYS A 200 4.97 -2.26 15.20
N MET A 201 5.19 -1.15 14.50
CA MET A 201 6.39 -0.96 13.68
C MET A 201 7.69 -1.04 14.51
N THR A 202 7.60 -0.93 15.84
CA THR A 202 8.70 -1.15 16.78
C THR A 202 8.89 -2.60 17.26
N ASP A 203 7.90 -3.47 17.00
CA ASP A 203 7.92 -4.90 17.31
C ASP A 203 6.77 -5.58 16.53
N TYR A 204 7.10 -6.11 15.37
CA TYR A 204 6.14 -6.77 14.47
C TYR A 204 6.58 -8.16 14.08
N THR A 205 5.59 -8.96 13.70
CA THR A 205 5.74 -10.26 13.07
C THR A 205 5.24 -10.21 11.64
N LEU A 206 5.95 -10.87 10.73
CA LEU A 206 5.60 -11.02 9.33
C LEU A 206 5.61 -12.51 8.99
N SER A 207 4.51 -13.00 8.42
CA SER A 207 4.44 -14.34 7.83
C SER A 207 4.00 -14.22 6.37
N PHE A 208 4.65 -14.95 5.48
CA PHE A 208 4.30 -14.98 4.07
C PHE A 208 4.37 -16.41 3.53
N ARG A 209 3.44 -16.75 2.65
CA ARG A 209 3.46 -18.00 1.89
C ARG A 209 2.86 -17.84 0.51
N THR A 210 3.37 -18.60 -0.43
CA THR A 210 2.81 -18.74 -1.78
C THR A 210 3.41 -19.96 -2.46
N ALA A 211 2.74 -20.50 -3.48
CA ALA A 211 3.33 -21.41 -4.43
C ALA A 211 3.62 -20.64 -5.72
N VAL A 212 4.83 -20.74 -6.27
CA VAL A 212 5.23 -20.05 -7.50
C VAL A 212 5.55 -21.03 -8.61
N LYS A 213 5.35 -20.60 -9.85
CA LYS A 213 5.82 -21.30 -11.06
C LYS A 213 5.99 -20.30 -12.19
N GLY A 214 6.80 -20.64 -13.18
CA GLY A 214 6.96 -19.77 -14.34
C GLY A 214 8.00 -20.25 -15.33
N GLN A 215 8.23 -19.42 -16.34
CA GLN A 215 9.21 -19.71 -17.38
C GLN A 215 10.61 -19.84 -16.77
N GLY A 216 11.22 -21.02 -16.93
CA GLY A 216 12.55 -21.31 -16.37
C GLY A 216 12.58 -21.49 -14.84
N VAL A 217 11.44 -21.43 -14.16
CA VAL A 217 11.34 -21.60 -12.71
C VAL A 217 10.50 -22.85 -12.41
N PRO A 218 11.09 -23.91 -11.85
CA PRO A 218 10.31 -25.08 -11.44
C PRO A 218 9.29 -24.67 -10.37
N PRO A 219 8.12 -25.34 -10.31
CA PRO A 219 7.16 -25.08 -9.25
C PRO A 219 7.82 -25.17 -7.87
N ALA A 220 7.59 -24.16 -7.05
CA ALA A 220 8.20 -24.05 -5.74
C ALA A 220 7.23 -23.48 -4.69
N ASP A 221 7.25 -24.05 -3.50
CA ASP A 221 6.58 -23.50 -2.33
C ASP A 221 7.54 -22.57 -1.59
N ILE A 222 7.07 -21.35 -1.32
CA ILE A 222 7.80 -20.34 -0.55
C ILE A 222 7.06 -20.11 0.77
N THR A 223 7.80 -20.17 1.87
CA THR A 223 7.32 -19.79 3.21
C THR A 223 8.36 -18.91 3.90
N LEU A 224 7.89 -17.90 4.61
CA LEU A 224 8.70 -16.86 5.24
C LEU A 224 8.09 -16.51 6.59
N ASP A 225 8.87 -16.59 7.66
CA ASP A 225 8.53 -16.03 8.97
C ASP A 225 9.64 -15.10 9.41
N ALA A 226 9.26 -13.91 9.87
CA ALA A 226 10.19 -12.87 10.29
C ALA A 226 9.62 -12.04 11.45
N LYS A 227 10.54 -11.42 12.19
CA LYS A 227 10.25 -10.44 13.24
C LYS A 227 11.08 -9.20 13.00
N GLY A 228 10.51 -8.03 13.21
CA GLY A 228 11.25 -6.80 12.96
C GLY A 228 10.80 -5.64 13.84
N ASN A 229 11.54 -4.56 13.67
CA ASN A 229 11.26 -3.27 14.26
C ASN A 229 11.68 -2.18 13.26
N GLU A 230 11.73 -0.92 13.69
CA GLU A 230 12.04 0.22 12.85
C GLU A 230 13.50 0.26 12.36
N LEU A 231 14.38 -0.60 12.88
CA LEU A 231 15.81 -0.63 12.61
C LEU A 231 16.29 -1.88 11.86
N GLN A 232 15.58 -3.00 12.03
CA GLN A 232 16.01 -4.29 11.50
C GLN A 232 14.85 -5.26 11.29
N VAL A 233 15.08 -6.27 10.46
CA VAL A 233 14.24 -7.47 10.37
C VAL A 233 15.10 -8.73 10.52
N ASN A 234 14.70 -9.57 11.47
CA ASN A 234 15.20 -10.93 11.64
C ASN A 234 14.29 -11.89 10.87
N LEU A 235 14.86 -12.56 9.88
CA LEU A 235 14.25 -13.67 9.17
C LEU A 235 14.46 -14.95 9.98
N ASP A 236 13.43 -15.33 10.74
CA ASP A 236 13.44 -16.55 11.55
C ASP A 236 13.59 -17.78 10.64
N LYS A 237 12.89 -17.78 9.49
CA LYS A 237 13.03 -18.83 8.48
C LYS A 237 12.43 -18.40 7.13
N LEU A 238 13.23 -18.48 6.07
CA LEU A 238 12.75 -18.59 4.68
C LEU A 238 12.97 -20.02 4.22
N THR A 239 11.94 -20.65 3.64
CA THR A 239 12.05 -21.94 2.96
C THR A 239 11.57 -21.79 1.54
N VAL A 240 12.37 -22.28 0.60
CA VAL A 240 11.99 -22.51 -0.80
C VAL A 240 12.12 -23.99 -1.08
N ALA A 241 11.01 -24.67 -1.33
CA ALA A 241 10.97 -26.10 -1.64
C ALA A 241 10.54 -26.27 -3.10
N ALA A 242 11.39 -26.88 -3.93
CA ALA A 242 11.14 -27.09 -5.35
C ALA A 242 11.59 -28.50 -5.75
N LEU A 243 10.71 -29.26 -6.39
CA LEU A 243 10.96 -30.67 -6.74
C LEU A 243 11.39 -31.48 -5.49
N GLU A 244 12.61 -32.03 -5.49
CA GLU A 244 13.23 -32.73 -4.35
C GLU A 244 14.17 -31.85 -3.53
N GLY A 245 14.42 -30.63 -4.00
CA GLY A 245 15.35 -29.67 -3.39
C GLY A 245 14.66 -28.77 -2.37
N LYS A 246 15.40 -28.43 -1.32
CA LYS A 246 14.97 -27.50 -0.29
C LYS A 246 16.11 -26.55 0.06
N THR A 247 15.80 -25.26 -0.03
CA THR A 247 16.65 -24.15 0.39
C THR A 247 16.06 -23.52 1.65
N GLU A 248 16.86 -23.40 2.70
CA GLU A 248 16.50 -22.71 3.94
C GLU A 248 17.47 -21.56 4.19
N LEU A 249 16.93 -20.37 4.49
CA LEU A 249 17.71 -19.19 4.82
C LEU A 249 17.25 -18.64 6.18
N THR A 250 18.22 -18.35 7.04
CA THR A 250 18.03 -17.46 8.20
C THR A 250 18.87 -16.23 7.97
N ALA A 251 18.37 -15.04 8.31
CA ALA A 251 19.08 -13.80 8.03
C ALA A 251 18.71 -12.69 9.00
N LEU A 252 19.64 -11.76 9.21
CA LEU A 252 19.39 -10.47 9.85
C LEU A 252 19.70 -9.38 8.83
N LEU A 253 18.73 -8.53 8.56
CA LEU A 253 18.88 -7.31 7.77
C LEU A 253 18.73 -6.12 8.73
N ASP A 254 19.71 -5.22 8.73
CA ASP A 254 19.77 -4.03 9.59
C ASP A 254 19.96 -2.79 8.73
N TRP A 255 19.24 -1.72 9.04
CA TRP A 255 19.34 -0.42 8.38
C TRP A 255 19.43 0.74 9.39
N GLN A 256 19.91 0.48 10.60
CA GLN A 256 20.01 1.48 11.67
C GLN A 256 20.85 2.69 11.24
N GLN A 257 21.94 2.45 10.52
CA GLN A 257 22.86 3.48 10.00
C GLN A 257 23.03 3.34 8.49
N ALA A 258 23.45 2.15 8.05
CA ALA A 258 23.53 1.76 6.65
C ALA A 258 22.94 0.37 6.49
N ILE A 259 22.49 0.03 5.28
CA ILE A 259 21.95 -1.30 5.00
C ILE A 259 23.08 -2.33 5.14
N SER A 260 22.91 -3.28 6.05
CA SER A 260 23.79 -4.42 6.25
C SER A 260 22.96 -5.70 6.41
N TRP A 261 23.54 -6.83 6.03
CA TRP A 261 22.87 -8.12 6.16
C TRP A 261 23.86 -9.24 6.46
N ARG A 262 23.39 -10.25 7.18
CA ARG A 262 24.10 -11.52 7.40
C ARG A 262 23.09 -12.65 7.36
N GLY A 263 23.49 -13.82 6.88
CA GLY A 263 22.60 -14.96 6.86
C GLY A 263 23.32 -16.29 6.70
N GLU A 264 22.61 -17.33 7.06
CA GLU A 264 23.04 -18.72 6.92
C GLU A 264 22.11 -19.43 5.95
N LEU A 265 22.70 -19.95 4.88
CA LEU A 265 22.03 -20.69 3.82
C LEU A 265 22.28 -22.18 3.98
N LYS A 266 21.21 -22.97 4.01
CA LYS A 266 21.27 -24.42 4.01
C LYS A 266 20.58 -24.98 2.77
N LEU A 267 21.30 -25.81 2.03
CA LEU A 267 20.82 -26.47 0.83
C LEU A 267 20.74 -27.98 1.08
N THR A 268 19.62 -28.59 0.70
CA THR A 268 19.40 -30.03 0.82
C THR A 268 18.70 -30.56 -0.43
N GLY A 269 19.07 -31.75 -0.89
CA GLY A 269 18.42 -32.39 -2.04
C GLY A 269 18.59 -31.66 -3.38
N ILE A 270 19.61 -30.81 -3.52
CA ILE A 270 19.88 -30.12 -4.78
C ILE A 270 20.72 -31.02 -5.68
N ASN A 271 20.08 -31.57 -6.70
CA ASN A 271 20.77 -32.25 -7.81
C ASN A 271 21.09 -31.20 -8.88
N THR A 272 22.38 -30.99 -9.14
CA THR A 272 22.91 -30.14 -10.22
C THR A 272 22.89 -30.89 -11.55
#